data_AF-A0A8S3GGJ1-F1
#
_entry.id   AF-A0A8S3GGJ1-F1
#
_cell.length_a   1.000
_cell.length_b   1.000
_cell.length_c   1.000
_cell.angle_alpha   90.00
_cell.angle_beta   90.00
_cell.angle_gamma   90.00
#
_symmetry.space_group_name_H-M   'P 1'
#
loop_
_entity.id
_entity.type
_entity.pdbx_description
1 polymer ?
#
loop_
_entity_poly.entity_id
_entity_poly.type
_entity_poly.pdbx_seq_one_letter_code
_entity_poly.pdbx_strand_id
1 'polypeptide(L)'
;SSLKKTTIGDDRLSHEAQHNATMLMNILLRSSLSSRQVLEIHRLTDEAFNWLCGEIETRFQQAQVQAGEMIGALAAQSLGEPATQMTLNTFHYAGVSAKNVTLGVPRLKEIINVSKKPKTPSLTVYLTGQATNDAEQCKQVLCRLEHCTLRKVTANTAIYYDPDPQETVISEDQEWVNTYYEMPDQDITNISQWLLRIELDRKRMTDKTLSMEQISEKICQGFGDCLNVIFNDDNAEKLVLRIRTVDQTKSSMADESEDTTRMDDDTFLRCLESSMLSDLTLQGIEAISKVYMVNPKADESKKRIQISENGEIERIADWMLETDGTSLKKVLSTKDVDSRRTFTNDVVEIFDVLGIEAVRKAIEREMNHVISFDGSYVNYRHLALLCDVMTTKGHLMAITRHGINRQDVGPIMRCSFEETVDVLMEAAAHAEQDPLKGVSENILLGQLAKIGTGAFDLLLDVEKCSSA
;
A
#
# COMPACT_ATOMS: atom_id res chain seq x y z
N SER A 1 18.36 -9.05 39.69
CA SER A 1 19.02 -10.10 38.87
C SER A 1 18.40 -11.48 39.06
N SER A 2 17.29 -11.61 39.80
CA SER A 2 16.71 -12.88 40.26
C SER A 2 15.42 -13.32 39.54
N LEU A 3 15.01 -12.67 38.45
CA LEU A 3 13.94 -13.23 37.63
C LEU A 3 14.51 -14.45 36.88
N LYS A 4 13.99 -15.65 37.16
CA LYS A 4 14.32 -16.89 36.42
C LYS A 4 14.35 -16.60 34.92
N LYS A 5 15.39 -17.12 34.24
CA LYS A 5 15.59 -16.91 32.81
C LYS A 5 14.39 -17.44 32.01
N THR A 6 13.84 -16.63 31.12
CA THR A 6 12.84 -17.06 30.13
C THR A 6 13.47 -17.82 28.96
N THR A 7 14.77 -17.65 28.74
CA THR A 7 15.57 -18.38 27.74
C THR A 7 16.54 -19.31 28.47
N ILE A 8 16.62 -20.56 27.99
CA ILE A 8 17.45 -21.59 28.59
C ILE A 8 18.85 -21.47 27.98
N GLY A 9 19.87 -21.20 28.80
CA GLY A 9 21.25 -21.14 28.35
C GLY A 9 22.09 -20.15 29.15
N ASP A 10 23.38 -20.45 29.28
CA ASP A 10 24.41 -19.60 29.90
C ASP A 10 25.38 -19.02 28.86
N ASP A 11 25.17 -19.32 27.58
CA ASP A 11 25.95 -18.76 26.48
C ASP A 11 25.58 -17.29 26.21
N ARG A 12 26.50 -16.60 25.53
CA ARG A 12 26.36 -15.16 25.24
C ARG A 12 25.07 -14.83 24.48
N LEU A 13 24.66 -15.67 23.53
CA LEU A 13 23.47 -15.42 22.71
C LEU A 13 22.20 -15.59 23.55
N SER A 14 22.13 -16.60 24.41
CA SER A 14 21.00 -16.75 25.34
C SER A 14 20.87 -15.55 26.29
N HIS A 15 21.99 -15.01 26.78
CA HIS A 15 21.96 -13.80 27.60
C HIS A 15 21.42 -12.57 26.86
N GLU A 16 21.81 -12.38 25.60
CA GLU A 16 21.29 -11.29 24.75
C GLU A 16 19.79 -11.46 24.46
N ALA A 17 19.37 -12.68 24.10
CA ALA A 17 17.97 -13.02 23.87
C ALA A 17 17.11 -12.78 25.12
N GLN A 18 17.60 -13.17 26.30
CA GLN A 18 16.94 -12.92 27.58
C GLN A 18 16.73 -11.44 27.85
N HIS A 19 17.77 -10.65 27.60
CA HIS A 19 17.75 -9.21 27.84
C HIS A 19 16.68 -8.54 26.97
N ASN A 20 16.66 -8.87 25.68
CA ASN A 20 15.74 -8.29 24.71
C ASN A 20 14.28 -8.72 24.99
N ALA A 21 14.04 -10.00 25.31
CA ALA A 21 12.71 -10.51 25.61
C ALA A 21 12.06 -9.85 26.83
N THR A 22 12.86 -9.44 27.83
CA THR A 22 12.37 -8.84 29.07
C THR A 22 12.56 -7.32 29.15
N MET A 23 13.04 -6.68 28.08
CA MET A 23 13.44 -5.28 28.07
C MET A 23 12.32 -4.33 28.54
N LEU A 24 11.12 -4.45 27.98
CA LEU A 24 9.98 -3.57 28.32
C LEU A 24 9.54 -3.75 29.78
N MET A 25 9.50 -5.01 30.26
CA MET A 25 9.18 -5.32 31.65
C MET A 25 10.24 -4.77 32.62
N ASN A 26 11.52 -4.89 32.26
CA ASN A 26 12.62 -4.33 33.06
C ASN A 26 12.55 -2.79 33.13
N ILE A 27 12.16 -2.12 32.05
CA ILE A 27 11.95 -0.67 32.04
C ILE A 27 10.81 -0.30 33.01
N LEU A 28 9.68 -1.02 32.95
CA LEU A 28 8.55 -0.81 33.86
C LEU A 28 8.97 -1.00 35.33
N LEU A 29 9.63 -2.12 35.65
CA LEU A 29 10.08 -2.41 37.01
C LEU A 29 11.04 -1.34 37.54
N ARG A 30 12.01 -0.88 36.73
CA ARG A 30 12.95 0.17 37.14
C ARG A 30 12.29 1.54 37.31
N SER A 31 11.30 1.86 36.48
CA SER A 31 10.54 3.10 36.57
C SER A 31 9.69 3.14 37.85
N SER A 32 8.91 2.07 38.08
CA SER A 32 8.00 1.96 39.21
C SER A 32 8.71 1.73 40.55
N LEU A 33 9.77 0.92 40.58
CA LEU A 33 10.56 0.62 41.79
C LEU A 33 11.82 1.48 41.89
N SER A 34 11.80 2.69 41.35
CA SER A 34 12.90 3.64 41.53
C SER A 34 13.02 4.06 43.00
N SER A 35 14.24 4.35 43.46
CA SER A 35 14.51 4.65 44.88
C SER A 35 13.63 5.78 45.42
N ARG A 36 13.33 6.79 44.60
CA ARG A 36 12.43 7.90 44.95
C ARG A 36 10.98 7.44 45.10
N GLN A 37 10.46 6.66 44.16
CA GLN A 37 9.09 6.11 44.23
C GLN A 37 8.92 5.24 45.48
N VAL A 38 9.89 4.39 45.75
CA VAL A 38 9.85 3.44 46.89
C VAL A 38 9.91 4.17 48.23
N LEU A 39 10.80 5.15 48.39
CA LEU A 39 11.03 5.83 49.68
C LEU A 39 10.10 7.00 49.94
N GLU A 40 9.80 7.84 48.95
CA GLU A 40 9.02 9.08 49.16
C GLU A 40 7.50 8.86 48.99
N ILE A 41 7.12 8.16 47.92
CA ILE A 41 5.72 8.00 47.50
C ILE A 41 5.10 6.79 48.21
N HIS A 42 5.66 5.61 48.00
CA HIS A 42 5.13 4.35 48.53
C HIS A 42 5.54 4.10 49.99
N ARG A 43 6.67 4.67 50.44
CA ARG A 43 7.21 4.56 51.81
C ARG A 43 7.29 3.11 52.30
N LEU A 44 7.85 2.23 51.46
CA LEU A 44 7.95 0.81 51.78
C LEU A 44 9.02 0.55 52.85
N THR A 45 8.69 -0.34 53.80
CA THR A 45 9.68 -0.93 54.72
C THR A 45 10.50 -2.01 54.01
N ASP A 46 11.65 -2.39 54.58
CA ASP A 46 12.49 -3.45 54.01
C ASP A 46 11.74 -4.79 53.91
N GLU A 47 10.96 -5.14 54.93
CA GLU A 47 10.11 -6.35 54.92
C GLU A 47 9.06 -6.30 53.80
N ALA A 48 8.38 -5.17 53.63
CA ALA A 48 7.37 -5.00 52.59
C ALA A 48 7.98 -5.02 51.18
N PHE A 49 9.17 -4.44 51.02
CA PHE A 49 9.89 -4.44 49.75
C PHE A 49 10.36 -5.85 49.36
N ASN A 50 10.95 -6.59 50.29
CA ASN A 50 11.37 -7.97 50.05
C ASN A 50 10.18 -8.89 49.71
N TRP A 51 9.06 -8.71 50.41
CA TRP A 51 7.82 -9.42 50.09
C TRP A 51 7.31 -9.08 48.69
N LEU A 52 7.28 -7.79 48.32
CA LEU A 52 6.87 -7.34 46.99
C LEU A 52 7.75 -7.93 45.88
N CYS A 53 9.07 -7.95 46.06
CA CYS A 53 9.98 -8.57 45.11
C CYS A 53 9.68 -10.07 44.93
N GLY A 54 9.42 -10.78 46.03
CA GLY A 54 9.04 -12.19 45.98
C GLY A 54 7.70 -12.44 45.28
N GLU A 55 6.71 -11.59 45.50
CA GLU A 55 5.40 -11.69 44.84
C GLU A 55 5.53 -11.40 43.33
N ILE A 56 6.29 -10.36 42.93
CA ILE A 56 6.55 -10.06 41.52
C ILE A 56 7.22 -11.26 40.83
N GLU A 57 8.22 -11.86 41.47
CA GLU A 57 8.89 -13.03 40.92
C GLU A 57 7.93 -14.21 40.75
N THR A 58 7.11 -14.48 41.76
CA THR A 58 6.14 -15.59 41.74
C THR A 58 5.10 -15.37 40.63
N ARG A 59 4.55 -14.16 40.52
CA ARG A 59 3.56 -13.81 39.48
C ARG A 59 4.16 -13.86 38.09
N PHE A 60 5.41 -13.43 37.93
CA PHE A 60 6.10 -13.51 36.64
C PHE A 60 6.31 -14.96 36.21
N GLN A 61 6.68 -15.86 37.14
CA GLN A 61 6.81 -17.29 36.85
C GLN A 61 5.47 -17.92 36.46
N GLN A 62 4.37 -17.56 37.14
CA GLN A 62 3.02 -18.03 36.80
C GLN A 62 2.51 -17.52 35.45
N ALA A 63 2.95 -16.34 35.01
CA ALA A 63 2.53 -15.73 33.75
C ALA A 63 3.22 -16.33 32.50
N GLN A 64 4.18 -17.24 32.68
CA GLN A 64 4.85 -17.91 31.56
C GLN A 64 3.88 -18.83 30.82
N VAL A 65 3.98 -18.82 29.49
CA VAL A 65 3.20 -19.70 28.61
C VAL A 65 3.61 -21.15 28.86
N GLN A 66 2.64 -22.05 28.93
CA GLN A 66 2.89 -23.46 29.19
C GLN A 66 3.42 -24.15 27.93
N ALA A 67 4.48 -24.94 28.08
CA ALA A 67 5.03 -25.71 26.97
C ALA A 67 3.99 -26.75 26.49
N GLY A 68 3.84 -26.88 25.17
CA GLY A 68 2.85 -27.77 24.56
C GLY A 68 1.47 -27.15 24.31
N GLU A 69 1.27 -25.87 24.66
CA GLU A 69 0.02 -25.15 24.34
C GLU A 69 -0.17 -24.99 22.82
N MET A 70 -1.41 -25.21 22.35
CA MET A 70 -1.78 -25.16 20.93
C MET A 70 -2.01 -23.72 20.45
N ILE A 71 -0.94 -22.94 20.38
CA ILE A 71 -0.98 -21.51 20.06
C ILE A 71 -1.58 -21.21 18.67
N GLY A 72 -1.38 -22.09 17.69
CA GLY A 72 -1.88 -21.90 16.32
C GLY A 72 -3.40 -21.95 16.24
N ALA A 73 -4.02 -22.94 16.89
CA ALA A 73 -5.47 -23.06 16.96
C ALA A 73 -6.10 -21.93 17.76
N LEU A 74 -5.48 -21.57 18.90
CA LEU A 74 -5.95 -20.46 19.74
C LEU A 74 -5.91 -19.13 18.96
N ALA A 75 -4.80 -18.83 18.28
CA ALA A 75 -4.70 -17.62 17.46
C ALA A 75 -5.73 -17.60 16.33
N ALA A 76 -5.90 -18.70 15.60
CA ALA A 76 -6.89 -18.79 14.52
C ALA A 76 -8.31 -18.51 15.04
N GLN A 77 -8.68 -19.06 16.21
CA GLN A 77 -9.98 -18.81 16.84
C GLN A 77 -10.12 -17.36 17.30
N SER A 78 -9.10 -16.80 17.96
CA SER A 78 -9.11 -15.41 18.45
C SER A 78 -9.20 -14.37 17.34
N LEU A 79 -8.74 -14.70 16.12
CA LEU A 79 -8.98 -13.85 14.94
C LEU A 79 -10.33 -14.14 14.26
N GLY A 80 -10.79 -15.39 14.26
CA GLY A 80 -12.03 -15.80 13.62
C GLY A 80 -13.28 -15.28 14.33
N GLU A 81 -13.30 -15.27 15.66
CA GLU A 81 -14.43 -14.77 16.46
C GLU A 81 -14.81 -13.30 16.12
N PRO A 82 -13.91 -12.31 16.21
CA PRO A 82 -14.27 -10.92 15.88
C PRO A 82 -14.65 -10.75 14.41
N ALA A 83 -14.12 -11.58 13.50
CA ALA A 83 -14.51 -11.55 12.09
C ALA A 83 -16.00 -11.85 11.88
N THR A 84 -16.59 -12.72 12.69
CA THR A 84 -18.03 -12.98 12.62
C THR A 84 -18.86 -11.76 13.03
N GLN A 85 -18.40 -11.01 14.03
CA GLN A 85 -19.08 -9.81 14.51
C GLN A 85 -18.95 -8.64 13.51
N MET A 86 -17.77 -8.46 12.91
CA MET A 86 -17.52 -7.43 11.89
C MET A 86 -18.49 -7.51 10.70
N THR A 87 -18.91 -8.73 10.32
CA THR A 87 -19.85 -8.94 9.20
C THR A 87 -21.17 -8.21 9.44
N LEU A 88 -21.62 -8.14 10.70
CA LEU A 88 -22.90 -7.56 11.09
C LEU A 88 -22.81 -6.03 11.20
N ASN A 89 -21.69 -5.50 11.71
CA ASN A 89 -21.51 -4.07 11.98
C ASN A 89 -21.11 -3.23 10.76
N THR A 90 -20.48 -3.82 9.74
CA THR A 90 -20.00 -3.09 8.55
C THR A 90 -21.13 -2.33 7.82
N PHE A 91 -22.37 -2.84 7.86
CA PHE A 91 -23.52 -2.20 7.22
C PHE A 91 -23.97 -0.89 7.89
N HIS A 92 -23.69 -0.69 9.17
CA HIS A 92 -24.09 0.53 9.90
C HIS A 92 -23.21 1.75 9.58
N TYR A 93 -21.99 1.52 9.10
CA TYR A 93 -21.02 2.58 8.78
C TYR A 93 -20.92 2.92 7.29
N ALA A 94 -21.66 2.23 6.43
CA ALA A 94 -21.70 2.45 4.98
C ALA A 94 -22.16 3.87 4.56
N GLY A 95 -22.65 4.70 5.49
CA GLY A 95 -23.08 6.07 5.25
C GLY A 95 -21.98 7.14 5.42
N VAL A 96 -20.79 6.80 5.93
CA VAL A 96 -19.73 7.79 6.23
C VAL A 96 -18.52 7.56 5.32
N SER A 97 -18.50 8.31 4.21
CA SER A 97 -17.42 8.40 3.22
C SER A 97 -17.25 7.19 2.28
N ALA A 98 -17.22 7.47 0.97
CA ALA A 98 -17.03 6.49 -0.10
C ALA A 98 -15.70 5.70 -0.04
N LYS A 99 -14.77 6.13 0.82
CA LYS A 99 -13.44 5.54 0.98
C LYS A 99 -13.38 4.34 1.93
N ASN A 100 -14.38 4.19 2.79
CA ASN A 100 -14.44 3.15 3.82
C ASN A 100 -15.19 1.89 3.37
N VAL A 101 -15.63 1.83 2.10
CA VAL A 101 -16.61 0.84 1.59
C VAL A 101 -16.07 -0.61 1.59
N THR A 102 -14.75 -0.82 1.67
CA THR A 102 -14.15 -2.16 1.72
C THR A 102 -13.76 -2.65 3.12
N LEU A 103 -13.88 -1.83 4.16
CA LEU A 103 -13.48 -2.20 5.52
C LEU A 103 -14.31 -3.38 6.08
N GLY A 104 -13.76 -4.08 7.08
CA GLY A 104 -14.37 -5.26 7.69
C GLY A 104 -13.96 -6.58 7.05
N VAL A 105 -14.89 -7.52 6.96
CA VAL A 105 -14.62 -8.90 6.47
C VAL A 105 -14.14 -8.97 5.01
N PRO A 106 -14.66 -8.18 4.06
CA PRO A 106 -14.13 -8.17 2.70
C PRO A 106 -12.63 -7.84 2.64
N ARG A 107 -12.18 -6.86 3.44
CA ARG A 107 -10.76 -6.52 3.56
C ARG A 107 -9.96 -7.61 4.26
N LEU A 108 -10.50 -8.20 5.33
CA LEU A 108 -9.84 -9.31 6.02
C LEU A 108 -9.57 -10.48 5.05
N LYS A 109 -10.57 -10.85 4.24
CA LYS A 109 -10.44 -11.89 3.21
C LYS A 109 -9.38 -11.54 2.16
N GLU A 110 -9.30 -10.28 1.77
CA GLU A 110 -8.33 -9.79 0.78
C GLU A 110 -6.88 -9.90 1.27
N ILE A 111 -6.64 -9.60 2.55
CA ILE A 111 -5.32 -9.72 3.19
C ILE A 111 -4.94 -11.19 3.35
N ILE A 112 -5.83 -12.01 3.90
CA ILE A 112 -5.60 -13.45 4.13
C ILE A 112 -5.31 -14.20 2.81
N ASN A 113 -6.02 -13.84 1.74
CA ASN A 113 -5.84 -14.44 0.43
C ASN A 113 -4.69 -13.85 -0.37
N VAL A 114 -4.06 -12.77 0.09
CA VAL A 114 -3.01 -12.04 -0.65
C VAL A 114 -3.47 -11.72 -2.07
N SER A 115 -4.55 -10.94 -2.19
CA SER A 115 -5.06 -10.54 -3.51
C SER A 115 -4.03 -9.68 -4.24
N LYS A 116 -3.71 -10.03 -5.50
CA LYS A 116 -2.78 -9.26 -6.35
C LYS A 116 -3.29 -7.86 -6.71
N LYS A 117 -4.61 -7.69 -6.77
CA LYS A 117 -5.24 -6.40 -7.07
C LYS A 117 -6.25 -6.13 -5.98
N PRO A 118 -5.95 -5.22 -5.04
CA PRO A 118 -6.92 -4.87 -4.03
C PRO A 118 -8.11 -4.13 -4.67
N LYS A 119 -9.31 -4.24 -4.08
CA LYS A 119 -10.52 -3.58 -4.58
C LYS A 119 -10.44 -2.06 -4.49
N THR A 120 -9.80 -1.56 -3.43
CA THR A 120 -9.62 -0.14 -3.11
C THR A 120 -8.14 0.13 -2.82
N PRO A 121 -7.29 0.13 -3.86
CA PRO A 121 -5.88 0.47 -3.71
C PRO A 121 -5.76 1.90 -3.17
N SER A 122 -5.02 2.07 -2.08
CA SER A 122 -4.85 3.35 -1.41
C SER A 122 -3.43 3.50 -0.90
N LEU A 123 -2.90 4.71 -1.01
CA LEU A 123 -1.58 5.07 -0.51
C LEU A 123 -1.69 6.38 0.28
N THR A 124 -1.20 6.35 1.52
CA THR A 124 -1.11 7.52 2.39
C THR A 124 0.29 8.13 2.26
N VAL A 125 0.36 9.28 1.61
CA VAL A 125 1.59 10.04 1.37
C VAL A 125 1.76 11.08 2.47
N TYR A 126 2.88 11.00 3.17
CA TYR A 126 3.31 12.05 4.09
C TYR A 126 4.24 13.02 3.37
N LEU A 127 4.17 14.30 3.73
CA LEU A 127 4.97 15.36 3.14
C LEU A 127 6.12 15.76 4.05
N THR A 128 7.15 16.39 3.47
CA THR A 128 8.31 16.94 4.17
C THR A 128 8.45 18.45 3.94
N GLY A 129 9.17 19.13 4.84
CA GLY A 129 9.53 20.53 4.67
C GLY A 129 8.35 21.49 4.83
N GLN A 130 8.30 22.49 3.94
CA GLN A 130 7.28 23.54 3.97
C GLN A 130 5.90 23.03 3.51
N ALA A 131 5.87 22.04 2.62
CA ALA A 131 4.63 21.42 2.12
C ALA A 131 3.80 20.72 3.21
N THR A 132 4.41 20.42 4.36
CA THR A 132 3.73 19.84 5.52
C THR A 132 2.79 20.83 6.21
N ASN A 133 3.12 22.13 6.20
CA ASN A 133 2.38 23.17 6.93
C ASN A 133 1.54 24.04 5.98
N ASP A 134 1.99 24.22 4.74
CA ASP A 134 1.36 25.07 3.75
C ASP A 134 0.46 24.28 2.79
N ALA A 135 -0.79 24.74 2.66
CA ALA A 135 -1.78 24.11 1.80
C ALA A 135 -1.48 24.33 0.30
N GLU A 136 -0.85 25.44 -0.07
CA GLU A 136 -0.55 25.73 -1.47
C GLU A 136 0.54 24.82 -2.02
N GLN A 137 1.63 24.65 -1.26
CA GLN A 137 2.69 23.69 -1.60
C GLN A 137 2.19 22.23 -1.57
N CYS A 138 1.32 21.89 -0.62
CA CYS A 138 0.66 20.58 -0.60
C CYS A 138 -0.14 20.33 -1.89
N LYS A 139 -0.87 21.34 -2.39
CA LYS A 139 -1.60 21.27 -3.66
C LYS A 139 -0.66 21.07 -4.86
N GLN A 140 0.52 21.70 -4.87
CA GLN A 140 1.52 21.48 -5.93
C GLN A 140 1.99 20.01 -5.98
N VAL A 141 2.24 19.39 -4.81
CA VAL A 141 2.60 17.96 -4.74
C VAL A 141 1.42 17.09 -5.20
N LEU A 142 0.19 17.44 -4.81
CA LEU A 142 -1.02 16.75 -5.26
C LEU A 142 -1.12 16.73 -6.79
N CYS A 143 -0.98 17.88 -7.46
CA CYS A 143 -1.05 17.97 -8.93
C CYS A 143 0.04 17.15 -9.61
N ARG A 144 1.23 17.02 -9.00
CA ARG A 144 2.33 16.19 -9.52
C ARG A 144 2.09 14.69 -9.40
N LEU A 145 1.25 14.26 -8.47
CA LEU A 145 0.95 12.85 -8.23
C LEU A 145 -0.29 12.39 -9.00
N GLU A 146 -1.33 13.23 -9.04
CA GLU A 146 -2.60 12.89 -9.68
C GLU A 146 -2.45 12.71 -11.20
N HIS A 147 -2.88 11.55 -11.71
CA HIS A 147 -2.89 11.32 -13.15
C HIS A 147 -3.86 12.26 -13.88
N CYS A 148 -3.31 13.10 -14.75
CA CYS A 148 -4.05 13.99 -15.62
C CYS A 148 -3.82 13.63 -17.09
N THR A 149 -4.86 13.14 -17.75
CA THR A 149 -4.91 13.02 -19.22
C THR A 149 -5.48 14.28 -19.84
N LEU A 150 -5.21 14.49 -21.13
CA LEU A 150 -5.76 15.60 -21.90
C LEU A 150 -7.30 15.60 -21.86
N ARG A 151 -7.93 14.42 -21.95
CA ARG A 151 -9.39 14.25 -21.81
C ARG A 151 -9.99 14.86 -20.54
N LYS A 152 -9.26 14.86 -19.42
CA LYS A 152 -9.77 15.46 -18.18
C LYS A 152 -9.80 16.99 -18.28
N VAL A 153 -9.01 17.62 -19.14
CA VAL A 153 -8.88 19.08 -19.22
C VAL A 153 -9.66 19.65 -20.41
N THR A 154 -9.81 18.88 -21.48
CA THR A 154 -10.56 19.26 -22.68
C THR A 154 -12.05 19.44 -22.42
N ALA A 155 -12.59 20.58 -22.87
CA ALA A 155 -14.01 20.89 -22.87
C ALA A 155 -14.68 20.43 -24.17
N ASN A 156 -14.05 20.73 -25.31
CA ASN A 156 -14.59 20.40 -26.63
C ASN A 156 -13.45 20.13 -27.64
N THR A 157 -13.72 19.26 -28.62
CA THR A 157 -12.83 18.98 -29.75
C THR A 157 -13.62 19.12 -31.04
N ALA A 158 -13.02 19.76 -32.04
CA ALA A 158 -13.65 19.93 -33.35
C ALA A 158 -12.59 19.88 -34.45
N ILE A 159 -12.93 19.21 -35.54
CA ILE A 159 -12.12 19.13 -36.74
C ILE A 159 -12.68 20.13 -37.74
N TYR A 160 -11.83 21.04 -38.22
CA TYR A 160 -12.16 22.04 -39.21
C TYR A 160 -11.34 21.80 -40.48
N TYR A 161 -11.93 22.15 -41.62
CA TYR A 161 -11.20 22.29 -42.87
C TYR A 161 -10.78 23.76 -43.01
N ASP A 162 -9.48 24.02 -42.88
CA ASP A 162 -8.90 25.36 -42.82
C ASP A 162 -7.74 25.48 -43.85
N PRO A 163 -8.07 25.83 -45.12
CA PRO A 163 -7.17 25.65 -46.26
C PRO A 163 -5.94 26.56 -46.22
N ASP A 164 -6.04 27.74 -45.60
CA ASP A 164 -4.90 28.64 -45.39
C ASP A 164 -4.50 28.60 -43.90
N PRO A 165 -3.22 28.37 -43.57
CA PRO A 165 -2.73 28.49 -42.20
C PRO A 165 -2.79 29.91 -41.62
N GLN A 166 -2.68 30.94 -42.47
CA GLN A 166 -2.60 32.33 -42.03
C GLN A 166 -4.00 32.95 -41.88
N GLU A 167 -4.86 32.81 -42.89
CA GLU A 167 -6.26 33.26 -42.80
C GLU A 167 -7.17 32.10 -42.38
N THR A 168 -7.60 32.12 -41.11
CA THR A 168 -8.51 31.10 -40.57
C THR A 168 -9.97 31.39 -40.88
N VAL A 169 -10.75 30.35 -41.14
CA VAL A 169 -12.22 30.41 -41.26
C VAL A 169 -12.89 30.79 -39.91
N ILE A 170 -12.21 30.57 -38.80
CA ILE A 170 -12.71 30.83 -37.44
C ILE A 170 -12.44 32.28 -37.04
N SER A 171 -13.49 33.09 -36.98
CA SER A 171 -13.41 34.51 -36.65
C SER A 171 -12.86 34.81 -35.25
N GLU A 172 -13.10 33.91 -34.28
CA GLU A 172 -12.59 34.07 -32.90
C GLU A 172 -11.07 33.88 -32.81
N ASP A 173 -10.48 33.12 -33.73
CA ASP A 173 -9.07 32.73 -33.65
C ASP A 173 -8.15 33.60 -34.54
N GLN A 174 -8.73 34.43 -35.43
CA GLN A 174 -8.02 35.17 -36.49
C GLN A 174 -6.92 36.10 -35.96
N GLU A 175 -7.21 36.89 -34.92
CA GLU A 175 -6.30 37.92 -34.42
C GLU A 175 -4.99 37.33 -33.87
N TRP A 176 -5.10 36.26 -33.07
CA TRP A 176 -3.93 35.66 -32.43
C TRP A 176 -3.16 34.72 -33.37
N VAL A 177 -3.85 34.06 -34.31
CA VAL A 177 -3.18 33.26 -35.35
C VAL A 177 -2.34 34.14 -36.28
N ASN A 178 -2.87 35.28 -36.70
CA ASN A 178 -2.11 36.25 -37.50
C ASN A 178 -0.86 36.72 -36.75
N THR A 179 -1.01 37.11 -35.49
CA THR A 179 0.11 37.57 -34.64
C THR A 179 1.20 36.50 -34.51
N TYR A 180 0.83 35.23 -34.41
CA TYR A 180 1.79 34.12 -34.31
C TYR A 180 2.63 33.97 -35.59
N TYR A 181 2.01 34.10 -36.77
CA TYR A 181 2.69 33.95 -38.05
C TYR A 181 3.40 35.22 -38.56
N GLU A 182 3.26 36.36 -37.88
CA GLU A 182 4.03 37.58 -38.16
C GLU A 182 5.55 37.38 -37.93
N MET A 183 5.93 36.41 -37.10
CA MET A 183 7.33 35.96 -36.94
C MET A 183 7.44 34.46 -37.28
N PRO A 184 7.69 34.09 -38.55
CA PRO A 184 7.70 32.69 -38.96
C PRO A 184 8.99 31.99 -38.50
N ASP A 185 8.89 31.17 -37.45
CA ASP A 185 9.97 30.29 -36.99
C ASP A 185 9.99 28.92 -37.70
N GLN A 186 8.94 28.57 -38.46
CA GLN A 186 8.77 27.27 -39.11
C GLN A 186 8.24 27.38 -40.56
N ASP A 187 8.61 26.42 -41.41
CA ASP A 187 8.15 26.34 -42.80
C ASP A 187 6.65 26.02 -42.89
N ILE A 188 5.86 27.00 -43.32
CA ILE A 188 4.39 26.94 -43.42
C ILE A 188 3.92 26.05 -44.60
N THR A 189 4.80 25.73 -45.54
CA THR A 189 4.47 25.14 -46.85
C THR A 189 4.08 23.66 -46.83
N ASN A 190 4.41 22.94 -45.74
CA ASN A 190 4.20 21.48 -45.62
C ASN A 190 3.16 21.10 -44.56
N ILE A 191 2.22 21.99 -44.24
CA ILE A 191 1.22 21.76 -43.19
C ILE A 191 -0.12 21.30 -43.80
N SER A 192 -0.81 20.39 -43.11
CA SER A 192 -2.15 19.92 -43.50
C SER A 192 -3.19 21.05 -43.53
N GLN A 193 -4.16 20.90 -44.45
CA GLN A 193 -5.34 21.76 -44.56
C GLN A 193 -6.42 21.42 -43.51
N TRP A 194 -6.36 20.22 -42.94
CA TRP A 194 -7.21 19.85 -41.83
C TRP A 194 -6.61 20.33 -40.51
N LEU A 195 -7.47 20.86 -39.67
CA LEU A 195 -7.14 21.43 -38.36
C LEU A 195 -7.92 20.71 -37.27
N LEU A 196 -7.19 20.22 -36.25
CA LEU A 196 -7.80 19.79 -34.99
C LEU A 196 -7.76 20.95 -34.00
N ARG A 197 -8.93 21.45 -33.61
CA ARG A 197 -9.10 22.49 -32.59
C ARG A 197 -9.58 21.87 -31.29
N ILE A 198 -8.80 22.07 -30.23
CA ILE A 198 -9.10 21.60 -28.88
C ILE A 198 -9.37 22.82 -28.00
N GLU A 199 -10.55 22.87 -27.39
CA GLU A 199 -10.91 23.87 -26.39
C GLU A 199 -10.74 23.29 -24.99
N LEU A 200 -9.99 23.99 -24.13
CA LEU A 200 -9.64 23.55 -22.78
C LEU A 200 -10.49 24.28 -21.73
N ASP A 201 -10.89 23.57 -20.67
CA ASP A 201 -11.66 24.15 -19.57
C ASP A 201 -10.74 24.92 -18.62
N ARG A 202 -10.92 26.25 -18.56
CA ARG A 202 -10.15 27.15 -17.69
C ARG A 202 -10.22 26.75 -16.22
N LYS A 203 -11.36 26.25 -15.73
CA LYS A 203 -11.48 25.86 -14.31
C LYS A 203 -10.56 24.69 -14.00
N ARG A 204 -10.51 23.70 -14.89
CA ARG A 204 -9.68 22.49 -14.72
C ARG A 204 -8.20 22.78 -14.92
N MET A 205 -7.85 23.73 -15.79
CA MET A 205 -6.47 24.22 -15.95
C MET A 205 -5.96 24.86 -14.66
N THR A 206 -6.72 25.78 -14.08
CA THR A 206 -6.37 26.46 -12.81
C THR A 206 -6.31 25.48 -11.64
N ASP A 207 -7.26 24.54 -11.54
CA ASP A 207 -7.28 23.57 -10.44
C ASP A 207 -6.05 22.67 -10.44
N LYS A 208 -5.52 22.34 -11.61
CA LYS A 208 -4.34 21.48 -11.79
C LYS A 208 -3.03 22.25 -11.96
N THR A 209 -3.07 23.58 -11.90
CA THR A 209 -1.89 24.44 -12.08
C THR A 209 -1.12 24.12 -13.37
N LEU A 210 -1.85 23.90 -14.47
CA LEU A 210 -1.29 23.65 -15.80
C LEU A 210 -1.23 24.95 -16.61
N SER A 211 -0.21 25.09 -17.44
CA SER A 211 -0.06 26.18 -18.44
C SER A 211 -0.18 25.64 -19.86
N MET A 212 -0.56 26.49 -20.82
CA MET A 212 -0.66 26.09 -22.23
C MET A 212 0.69 25.65 -22.81
N GLU A 213 1.78 26.29 -22.38
CA GLU A 213 3.16 25.95 -22.76
C GLU A 213 3.54 24.52 -22.34
N GLN A 214 3.23 24.13 -21.10
CA GLN A 214 3.49 22.76 -20.62
C GLN A 214 2.71 21.70 -21.41
N ILE A 215 1.49 22.04 -21.84
CA ILE A 215 0.66 21.12 -22.62
C ILE A 215 1.23 20.97 -24.04
N SER A 216 1.61 22.08 -24.69
CA SER A 216 2.19 22.03 -26.04
C SER A 216 3.51 21.26 -26.04
N GLU A 217 4.41 21.50 -25.07
CA GLU A 217 5.64 20.73 -24.91
C GLU A 217 5.37 19.23 -24.75
N LYS A 218 4.35 18.85 -23.98
CA LYS A 218 3.99 17.44 -23.78
C LYS A 218 3.45 16.79 -25.04
N ILE A 219 2.65 17.50 -25.82
CA ILE A 219 2.12 17.00 -27.09
C ILE A 219 3.28 16.79 -28.08
N CYS A 220 4.18 17.78 -28.21
CA CYS A 220 5.36 17.67 -29.08
C CYS A 220 6.31 16.54 -28.63
N GLN A 221 6.52 16.35 -27.32
CA GLN A 221 7.31 15.22 -26.79
C GLN A 221 6.66 13.85 -27.07
N GLY A 222 5.33 13.77 -27.03
CA GLY A 222 4.61 12.51 -27.20
C GLY A 222 4.51 12.03 -28.65
N PHE A 223 4.29 12.95 -29.58
CA PHE A 223 4.02 12.65 -31.00
C PHE A 223 5.16 13.08 -31.95
N GLY A 224 6.22 13.69 -31.42
CA GLY A 224 7.39 14.16 -32.18
C GLY A 224 7.12 15.38 -33.06
N ASP A 225 8.07 15.70 -33.94
CA ASP A 225 8.03 16.85 -34.86
C ASP A 225 7.00 16.70 -36.01
N CYS A 226 6.16 15.66 -35.97
CA CYS A 226 5.11 15.40 -36.96
C CYS A 226 3.87 16.29 -36.77
N LEU A 227 3.74 16.93 -35.60
CA LEU A 227 2.63 17.81 -35.27
C LEU A 227 3.11 19.25 -35.09
N ASN A 228 2.46 20.18 -35.78
CA ASN A 228 2.58 21.59 -35.48
C ASN A 228 1.45 21.97 -34.51
N VAL A 229 1.83 22.46 -33.33
CA VAL A 229 0.92 22.83 -32.25
C VAL A 229 1.04 24.32 -31.98
N ILE A 230 -0.08 25.03 -32.07
CA ILE A 230 -0.19 26.46 -31.78
C ILE A 230 -1.24 26.64 -30.69
N PHE A 231 -0.99 27.54 -29.75
CA PHE A 231 -1.90 27.84 -28.66
C PHE A 231 -2.03 29.35 -28.50
N ASN A 232 -3.12 29.79 -27.88
CA ASN A 232 -3.30 31.17 -27.48
C ASN A 232 -2.82 31.42 -26.05
N ASP A 233 -2.67 32.70 -25.69
CA ASP A 233 -2.21 33.10 -24.36
C ASP A 233 -3.21 32.70 -23.25
N ASP A 234 -2.69 32.39 -22.06
CA ASP A 234 -3.45 31.96 -20.87
C ASP A 234 -4.48 33.02 -20.41
N ASN A 235 -4.30 34.27 -20.85
CA ASN A 235 -5.20 35.39 -20.58
C ASN A 235 -6.45 35.45 -21.47
N ALA A 236 -6.51 34.66 -22.55
CA ALA A 236 -7.63 34.66 -23.47
C ALA A 236 -8.95 34.19 -22.82
N GLU A 237 -10.08 34.56 -23.42
CA GLU A 237 -11.40 34.21 -22.89
C GLU A 237 -11.67 32.69 -22.98
N LYS A 238 -11.27 32.08 -24.09
CA LYS A 238 -11.26 30.64 -24.33
C LYS A 238 -9.83 30.17 -24.50
N LEU A 239 -9.46 29.06 -23.87
CA LEU A 239 -8.16 28.44 -24.04
C LEU A 239 -8.25 27.46 -25.21
N VAL A 240 -7.50 27.72 -26.28
CA VAL A 240 -7.62 27.02 -27.56
C VAL A 240 -6.25 26.54 -28.00
N LEU A 241 -6.20 25.29 -28.43
CA LEU A 241 -5.02 24.64 -28.96
C LEU A 241 -5.33 24.10 -30.36
N ARG A 242 -4.52 24.52 -31.34
CA ARG A 242 -4.64 24.20 -32.75
C ARG A 242 -3.53 23.23 -33.13
N ILE A 243 -3.89 22.07 -33.67
CA ILE A 243 -2.95 21.02 -34.07
C ILE A 243 -3.13 20.76 -35.57
N ARG A 244 -2.02 20.79 -36.30
CA ARG A 244 -1.94 20.39 -37.70
C ARG A 244 -0.84 19.34 -37.89
N THR A 245 -1.00 18.48 -38.89
CA THR A 245 0.02 17.48 -39.22
C THR A 245 0.99 18.07 -40.24
N VAL A 246 2.27 17.73 -40.11
CA VAL A 246 3.32 18.14 -41.05
C VAL A 246 3.57 17.02 -42.04
N ASP A 247 3.34 17.27 -43.33
CA ASP A 247 3.64 16.34 -44.41
C ASP A 247 5.14 16.35 -44.71
N GLN A 248 5.87 15.37 -44.17
CA GLN A 248 7.31 15.21 -44.48
C GLN A 248 7.56 14.67 -45.91
N THR A 249 6.52 14.24 -46.62
CA THR A 249 6.61 13.47 -47.88
C THR A 249 6.80 14.30 -49.15
N LYS A 250 6.78 15.64 -49.09
CA LYS A 250 7.07 16.47 -50.29
C LYS A 250 8.56 16.62 -50.60
N SER A 251 9.46 16.07 -49.78
CA SER A 251 10.91 16.19 -49.98
C SER A 251 11.57 15.08 -50.81
N SER A 252 10.85 14.00 -51.18
CA SER A 252 11.37 12.96 -52.07
C SER A 252 10.42 12.70 -53.24
N MET A 253 10.57 13.50 -54.29
CA MET A 253 10.10 13.14 -55.63
C MET A 253 10.89 11.91 -56.12
N ALA A 254 10.35 10.73 -55.87
CA ALA A 254 10.56 9.43 -56.54
C ALA A 254 10.45 8.31 -55.50
N ASP A 255 9.28 7.69 -55.41
CA ASP A 255 9.16 6.27 -55.75
C ASP A 255 7.69 5.91 -55.90
N GLU A 256 7.36 5.48 -57.12
CA GLU A 256 6.09 4.85 -57.44
C GLU A 256 6.07 3.44 -56.84
N SER A 257 4.87 2.97 -56.52
CA SER A 257 4.49 1.61 -56.13
C SER A 257 4.84 1.17 -54.70
N GLU A 258 3.95 1.49 -53.76
CA GLU A 258 3.50 0.50 -52.78
C GLU A 258 2.01 0.74 -52.46
N ASP A 259 1.20 -0.29 -52.71
CA ASP A 259 -0.19 -0.41 -52.28
C ASP A 259 -0.27 -0.32 -50.74
N THR A 260 -0.38 0.90 -50.23
CA THR A 260 -1.02 1.16 -48.95
C THR A 260 -2.05 2.24 -49.19
N THR A 261 -3.32 1.88 -49.04
CA THR A 261 -4.42 2.82 -48.89
C THR A 261 -3.98 3.85 -47.85
N ARG A 262 -3.57 5.04 -48.30
CA ARG A 262 -3.38 6.20 -47.43
C ARG A 262 -4.68 6.31 -46.64
N MET A 263 -4.61 6.12 -45.32
CA MET A 263 -5.79 6.32 -44.47
C MET A 263 -6.40 7.66 -44.86
N ASP A 264 -7.71 7.72 -45.12
CA ASP A 264 -8.39 9.00 -45.34
C ASP A 264 -8.02 9.95 -44.20
N ASP A 265 -7.57 11.16 -44.53
CA ASP A 265 -7.02 12.13 -43.58
C ASP A 265 -7.98 12.42 -42.41
N ASP A 266 -9.31 12.37 -42.65
CA ASP A 266 -10.34 12.48 -41.60
C ASP A 266 -10.28 11.31 -40.60
N THR A 267 -10.10 10.08 -41.09
CA THR A 267 -9.97 8.88 -40.25
C THR A 267 -8.69 8.92 -39.42
N PHE A 268 -7.62 9.45 -40.00
CA PHE A 268 -6.35 9.64 -39.30
C PHE A 268 -6.48 10.66 -38.17
N LEU A 269 -7.10 11.82 -38.42
CA LEU A 269 -7.28 12.85 -37.39
C LEU A 269 -8.21 12.40 -36.26
N ARG A 270 -9.26 11.64 -36.55
CA ARG A 270 -10.12 11.05 -35.51
C ARG A 270 -9.37 10.02 -34.66
N CYS A 271 -8.47 9.25 -35.28
CA CYS A 271 -7.62 8.31 -34.56
C CYS A 271 -6.62 9.07 -33.66
N LEU A 272 -5.98 10.11 -34.20
CA LEU A 272 -5.08 10.99 -33.48
C LEU A 272 -5.77 11.66 -32.29
N GLU A 273 -6.99 12.19 -32.48
CA GLU A 273 -7.80 12.77 -31.42
C GLU A 273 -8.06 11.74 -30.30
N SER A 274 -8.52 10.54 -30.65
CA SER A 274 -8.82 9.50 -29.66
C SER A 274 -7.59 9.09 -28.87
N SER A 275 -6.45 8.86 -29.55
CA SER A 275 -5.19 8.50 -28.90
C SER A 275 -4.64 9.64 -28.04
N MET A 276 -4.66 10.88 -28.54
CA MET A 276 -4.19 12.04 -27.77
C MET A 276 -5.04 12.28 -26.52
N LEU A 277 -6.35 12.08 -26.57
CA LEU A 277 -7.21 12.24 -25.40
C LEU A 277 -7.02 11.13 -24.36
N SER A 278 -6.72 9.90 -24.78
CA SER A 278 -6.64 8.74 -23.88
C SER A 278 -5.23 8.44 -23.38
N ASP A 279 -4.23 8.48 -24.27
CA ASP A 279 -2.87 8.01 -24.00
C ASP A 279 -1.94 9.15 -23.55
N LEU A 280 -2.20 10.40 -23.96
CA LEU A 280 -1.34 11.53 -23.59
C LEU A 280 -1.48 11.85 -22.10
N THR A 281 -0.40 11.58 -21.37
CA THR A 281 -0.27 11.89 -19.95
C THR A 281 0.38 13.27 -19.80
N LEU A 282 -0.36 14.24 -19.26
CA LEU A 282 0.15 15.59 -19.05
C LEU A 282 1.04 15.63 -17.80
N GLN A 283 0.50 15.11 -16.70
CA GLN A 283 1.13 15.10 -15.38
C GLN A 283 0.64 13.90 -14.56
N GLY A 284 1.43 13.50 -13.56
CA GLY A 284 1.04 12.47 -12.60
C GLY A 284 1.54 11.07 -12.94
N ILE A 285 1.10 10.12 -12.12
CA ILE A 285 1.43 8.70 -12.25
C ILE A 285 0.19 7.96 -12.70
N GLU A 286 0.22 7.27 -13.84
CA GLU A 286 -0.93 6.56 -14.46
C GLU A 286 -1.73 5.69 -13.49
N ALA A 287 -1.05 4.96 -12.61
CA ALA A 287 -1.70 4.08 -11.63
C ALA A 287 -2.49 4.84 -10.54
N ILE A 288 -2.31 6.15 -10.40
CA ILE A 288 -2.96 6.99 -9.39
C ILE A 288 -4.06 7.82 -10.04
N SER A 289 -5.31 7.40 -9.88
CA SER A 289 -6.45 8.02 -10.55
C SER A 289 -6.82 9.38 -9.97
N LYS A 290 -6.83 9.48 -8.64
CA LYS A 290 -7.22 10.67 -7.87
C LYS A 290 -6.38 10.78 -6.60
N VAL A 291 -6.19 12.00 -6.13
CA VAL A 291 -5.47 12.28 -4.87
C VAL A 291 -6.32 13.23 -4.03
N TYR A 292 -6.46 12.89 -2.75
CA TYR A 292 -7.25 13.65 -1.79
C TYR A 292 -6.33 14.29 -0.76
N MET A 293 -6.53 15.57 -0.49
CA MET A 293 -5.88 16.26 0.62
C MET A 293 -6.67 16.01 1.89
N VAL A 294 -6.02 15.50 2.93
CA VAL A 294 -6.65 15.23 4.22
C VAL A 294 -6.37 16.38 5.18
N ASN A 295 -7.43 16.90 5.80
CA ASN A 295 -7.30 17.99 6.74
C ASN A 295 -6.54 17.55 8.00
N PRO A 296 -5.50 18.28 8.42
CA PRO A 296 -4.63 17.92 9.55
C PRO A 296 -5.35 17.85 10.90
N LYS A 297 -6.53 18.48 11.01
CA LYS A 297 -7.34 18.54 12.24
C LYS A 297 -8.37 17.41 12.38
N ALA A 298 -8.63 16.66 11.32
CA ALA A 298 -9.75 15.71 11.28
C ALA A 298 -9.48 14.40 12.05
N ASP A 299 -8.22 13.98 12.14
CA ASP A 299 -7.85 12.69 12.73
C ASP A 299 -6.70 12.85 13.72
N GLU A 300 -6.97 12.63 15.01
CA GLU A 300 -5.94 12.73 16.05
C GLU A 300 -4.89 11.61 15.98
N SER A 301 -5.26 10.47 15.39
CA SER A 301 -4.42 9.26 15.35
C SER A 301 -3.27 9.36 14.35
N LYS A 302 -3.43 10.21 13.31
CA LYS A 302 -2.46 10.37 12.21
C LYS A 302 -1.53 11.57 12.37
N LYS A 303 -1.56 12.26 13.53
CA LYS A 303 -0.70 13.41 13.81
C LYS A 303 0.75 12.97 14.03
N ARG A 304 1.71 13.78 13.57
CA ARG A 304 3.12 13.53 13.84
C ARG A 304 3.38 13.80 15.31
N ILE A 305 3.97 12.82 15.99
CA ILE A 305 4.40 12.95 17.37
C ILE A 305 5.84 13.45 17.38
N GLN A 306 6.08 14.60 17.98
CA GLN A 306 7.42 15.17 18.17
C GLN A 306 7.68 15.37 19.66
N ILE A 307 8.91 15.09 20.09
CA ILE A 307 9.35 15.37 21.46
C ILE A 307 9.99 16.75 21.45
N SER A 308 9.44 17.67 22.24
CA SER A 308 9.96 19.02 22.38
C SER A 308 11.26 19.03 23.17
N GLU A 309 12.03 20.11 23.10
CA GLU A 309 13.30 20.25 23.86
C GLU A 309 13.09 20.13 25.37
N ASN A 310 11.87 20.43 25.86
CA ASN A 310 11.47 20.29 27.25
C ASN A 310 11.05 18.85 27.64
N GLY A 311 11.08 17.90 26.70
CA GLY A 311 10.66 16.51 26.91
C GLY A 311 9.15 16.26 26.85
N GLU A 312 8.35 17.27 26.48
CA GLU A 312 6.91 17.13 26.28
C GLU A 312 6.58 16.48 24.93
N ILE A 313 5.50 15.72 24.89
CA ILE A 313 5.02 15.04 23.67
C ILE A 313 4.03 15.95 22.96
N GLU A 314 4.47 16.61 21.90
CA GLU A 314 3.62 17.46 21.07
C GLU A 314 3.06 16.69 19.87
N ARG A 315 1.77 16.93 19.58
CA ARG A 315 1.08 16.34 18.42
C ARG A 315 0.90 17.41 17.35
N ILE A 316 1.73 17.35 16.32
CA ILE A 316 1.74 18.30 15.22
C ILE A 316 0.79 17.79 14.12
N ALA A 317 -0.08 18.70 13.68
CA ALA A 317 -1.10 18.43 12.68
C ALA A 317 -0.54 18.76 11.29
N ASP A 318 0.00 17.75 10.61
CA ASP A 318 0.65 17.83 9.31
C ASP A 318 -0.37 17.59 8.16
N TRP A 319 -0.26 18.33 7.05
CA TRP A 319 -0.98 17.99 5.82
C TRP A 319 -0.49 16.64 5.26
N MET A 320 -1.44 15.82 4.82
CA MET A 320 -1.16 14.52 4.19
C MET A 320 -2.05 14.31 2.97
N LEU A 321 -1.58 13.50 2.03
CA LEU A 321 -2.31 13.14 0.83
C LEU A 321 -2.70 11.66 0.91
N GLU A 322 -3.88 11.34 0.41
CA GLU A 322 -4.31 9.95 0.26
C GLU A 322 -4.76 9.72 -1.19
N THR A 323 -4.23 8.68 -1.82
CA THR A 323 -4.46 8.39 -3.23
C THR A 323 -5.54 7.33 -3.45
N ASP A 324 -6.11 7.32 -4.65
CA ASP A 324 -6.89 6.21 -5.20
C ASP A 324 -6.04 5.56 -6.31
N GLY A 325 -5.51 4.39 -6.01
CA GLY A 325 -4.45 3.75 -6.78
C GLY A 325 -3.12 3.68 -6.04
N THR A 326 -2.28 2.72 -6.45
CA THR A 326 -1.01 2.37 -5.79
C THR A 326 0.13 2.38 -6.80
N SER A 327 1.22 3.06 -6.43
CA SER A 327 2.48 3.09 -7.19
C SER A 327 3.60 3.59 -6.28
N LEU A 328 3.82 2.89 -5.16
CA LEU A 328 4.74 3.22 -4.09
C LEU A 328 6.15 3.57 -4.61
N LYS A 329 6.72 2.78 -5.53
CA LYS A 329 8.07 3.02 -6.06
C LYS A 329 8.25 4.41 -6.69
N LYS A 330 7.30 4.81 -7.53
CA LYS A 330 7.33 6.14 -8.19
C LYS A 330 7.06 7.24 -7.17
N VAL A 331 6.08 7.05 -6.29
CA VAL A 331 5.71 8.04 -5.26
C VAL A 331 6.87 8.33 -4.31
N LEU A 332 7.56 7.31 -3.80
CA LEU A 332 8.72 7.50 -2.91
C LEU A 332 9.90 8.23 -3.57
N SER A 333 9.96 8.24 -4.90
CA SER A 333 11.01 8.93 -5.67
C SER A 333 10.68 10.41 -5.94
N THR A 334 9.47 10.86 -5.58
CA THR A 334 9.05 12.24 -5.82
C THR A 334 9.63 13.18 -4.77
N LYS A 335 9.92 14.42 -5.18
CA LYS A 335 10.40 15.48 -4.28
C LYS A 335 9.29 15.86 -3.30
N ASP A 336 9.68 16.28 -2.10
CA ASP A 336 8.81 16.76 -1.03
C ASP A 336 7.94 15.68 -0.35
N VAL A 337 8.01 14.43 -0.82
CA VAL A 337 7.38 13.25 -0.20
C VAL A 337 8.31 12.61 0.84
N ASP A 338 7.74 12.27 2.00
CA ASP A 338 8.42 11.58 3.08
C ASP A 338 8.53 10.08 2.79
N SER A 339 9.73 9.63 2.41
CA SER A 339 10.00 8.23 2.09
C SER A 339 10.00 7.30 3.30
N ARG A 340 10.02 7.81 4.53
CA ARG A 340 10.09 7.00 5.76
C ARG A 340 8.71 6.67 6.33
N ARG A 341 7.75 7.58 6.18
CA ARG A 341 6.40 7.45 6.75
C ARG A 341 5.34 7.00 5.73
N THR A 342 5.56 7.26 4.45
CA THR A 342 4.61 6.93 3.38
C THR A 342 4.31 5.42 3.34
N PHE A 343 3.03 5.07 3.26
CA PHE A 343 2.55 3.70 3.40
C PHE A 343 1.43 3.42 2.38
N THR A 344 1.33 2.16 1.95
CA THR A 344 0.26 1.67 1.06
C THR A 344 -0.47 0.50 1.68
N ASN A 345 -1.73 0.31 1.31
CA ASN A 345 -2.51 -0.84 1.72
C ASN A 345 -2.28 -2.09 0.83
N ASP A 346 -1.51 -1.97 -0.25
CA ASP A 346 -1.19 -3.10 -1.13
C ASP A 346 0.03 -3.87 -0.62
N VAL A 347 -0.23 -5.07 -0.08
CA VAL A 347 0.80 -5.94 0.52
C VAL A 347 1.74 -6.51 -0.53
N VAL A 348 1.27 -6.74 -1.77
CA VAL A 348 2.11 -7.28 -2.85
C VAL A 348 3.10 -6.21 -3.32
N GLU A 349 2.65 -4.97 -3.46
CA GLU A 349 3.55 -3.88 -3.81
C GLU A 349 4.63 -3.63 -2.74
N ILE A 350 4.27 -3.75 -1.45
CA ILE A 350 5.24 -3.63 -0.35
C ILE A 350 6.31 -4.71 -0.43
N PHE A 351 5.93 -5.95 -0.79
CA PHE A 351 6.87 -7.03 -0.97
C PHE A 351 7.91 -6.71 -2.05
N ASP A 352 7.44 -6.20 -3.20
CA ASP A 352 8.30 -5.89 -4.34
C ASP A 352 9.21 -4.67 -4.11
N VAL A 353 8.76 -3.68 -3.34
CA VAL A 353 9.50 -2.41 -3.12
C VAL A 353 10.36 -2.43 -1.85
N LEU A 354 9.83 -2.93 -0.73
CA LEU A 354 10.44 -2.85 0.60
C LEU A 354 10.90 -4.21 1.16
N GLY A 355 10.33 -5.32 0.68
CA GLY A 355 10.71 -6.68 1.08
C GLY A 355 9.85 -7.30 2.19
N ILE A 356 10.19 -8.53 2.58
CA ILE A 356 9.35 -9.40 3.41
C ILE A 356 9.15 -8.92 4.87
N GLU A 357 10.16 -8.29 5.47
CA GLU A 357 10.03 -7.76 6.84
C GLU A 357 9.09 -6.55 6.89
N ALA A 358 9.08 -5.72 5.84
CA ALA A 358 8.13 -4.63 5.71
C ALA A 358 6.70 -5.17 5.52
N VAL A 359 6.54 -6.24 4.75
CA VAL A 359 5.27 -6.97 4.60
C VAL A 359 4.75 -7.47 5.93
N ARG A 360 5.59 -8.13 6.75
CA ARG A 360 5.20 -8.64 8.07
C ARG A 360 4.57 -7.53 8.91
N LYS A 361 5.21 -6.35 8.97
CA LYS A 361 4.68 -5.22 9.73
C LYS A 361 3.46 -4.56 9.07
N ALA A 362 3.40 -4.54 7.74
CA ALA A 362 2.28 -4.00 6.98
C ALA A 362 1.01 -4.82 7.23
N ILE A 363 1.09 -6.15 7.16
CA ILE A 363 -0.03 -7.05 7.47
C ILE A 363 -0.49 -6.84 8.90
N GLU A 364 0.43 -6.79 9.87
CA GLU A 364 0.10 -6.56 11.28
C GLU A 364 -0.68 -5.26 11.49
N ARG A 365 -0.21 -4.16 10.89
CA ARG A 365 -0.88 -2.85 10.98
C ARG A 365 -2.25 -2.86 10.32
N GLU A 366 -2.36 -3.46 9.14
CA GLU A 366 -3.59 -3.50 8.37
C GLU A 366 -4.65 -4.37 9.06
N MET A 367 -4.26 -5.55 9.56
CA MET A 367 -5.15 -6.42 10.32
C MET A 367 -5.63 -5.76 11.62
N ASN A 368 -4.72 -5.10 12.35
CA ASN A 368 -5.10 -4.38 13.55
C ASN A 368 -6.04 -3.20 13.21
N HIS A 369 -5.82 -2.50 12.10
CA HIS A 369 -6.71 -1.43 11.63
C HIS A 369 -8.13 -1.96 11.32
N VAL A 370 -8.23 -3.09 10.61
CA VAL A 370 -9.53 -3.70 10.29
C VAL A 370 -10.29 -4.14 11.54
N ILE A 371 -9.60 -4.74 12.52
CA ILE A 371 -10.23 -5.24 13.75
C ILE A 371 -10.61 -4.09 14.71
N SER A 372 -9.70 -3.13 14.89
CA SER A 372 -9.93 -1.98 15.78
C SER A 372 -11.00 -1.03 15.27
N PHE A 373 -11.26 -1.00 13.95
CA PHE A 373 -12.35 -0.22 13.37
C PHE A 373 -13.72 -0.61 13.93
N ASP A 374 -13.92 -1.89 14.25
CA ASP A 374 -15.15 -2.41 14.86
C ASP A 374 -15.20 -2.20 16.38
N GLY A 375 -14.16 -1.59 16.98
CA GLY A 375 -13.99 -1.45 18.42
C GLY A 375 -13.60 -2.74 19.14
N SER A 376 -13.46 -3.84 18.39
CA SER A 376 -12.99 -5.13 18.89
C SER A 376 -11.49 -5.09 19.16
N TYR A 377 -11.06 -5.80 20.19
CA TYR A 377 -9.65 -5.92 20.57
C TYR A 377 -9.17 -7.36 20.39
N VAL A 378 -8.05 -7.52 19.69
CA VAL A 378 -7.34 -8.79 19.58
C VAL A 378 -5.92 -8.59 20.12
N ASN A 379 -5.48 -9.54 20.93
CA ASN A 379 -4.14 -9.48 21.52
C ASN A 379 -3.07 -9.58 20.42
N TYR A 380 -2.05 -8.72 20.52
CA TYR A 380 -0.89 -8.66 19.62
C TYR A 380 -0.29 -10.04 19.31
N ARG A 381 -0.22 -10.94 20.31
CA ARG A 381 0.37 -12.28 20.15
C ARG A 381 -0.27 -13.10 19.02
N HIS A 382 -1.58 -12.99 18.84
CA HIS A 382 -2.30 -13.78 17.83
C HIS A 382 -2.10 -13.18 16.44
N LEU A 383 -2.10 -11.85 16.34
CA LEU A 383 -1.80 -11.12 15.09
C LEU A 383 -0.36 -11.36 14.64
N ALA A 384 0.59 -11.25 15.56
CA ALA A 384 2.01 -11.49 15.29
C ALA A 384 2.26 -12.92 14.80
N LEU A 385 1.68 -13.92 15.46
CA LEU A 385 1.81 -15.32 15.04
C LEU A 385 1.29 -15.54 13.61
N LEU A 386 0.16 -14.94 13.26
CA LEU A 386 -0.39 -15.04 11.91
C LEU A 386 0.54 -14.39 10.86
N CYS A 387 1.02 -13.18 11.14
CA CYS A 387 1.93 -12.47 10.25
C CYS A 387 3.22 -13.26 10.04
N ASP A 388 3.73 -13.88 11.10
CA ASP A 388 4.93 -14.73 11.04
C ASP A 388 4.67 -15.96 10.16
N VAL A 389 3.58 -16.68 10.38
CA VAL A 389 3.21 -17.85 9.55
C VAL A 389 3.11 -17.47 8.06
N MET A 390 2.55 -16.30 7.73
CA MET A 390 2.44 -15.83 6.35
C MET A 390 3.77 -15.42 5.70
N THR A 391 4.82 -15.13 6.49
CA THR A 391 6.08 -14.53 6.00
C THR A 391 7.34 -15.37 6.25
N THR A 392 7.27 -16.41 7.08
CA THR A 392 8.43 -17.24 7.50
C THR A 392 9.25 -17.86 6.36
N LYS A 393 8.63 -18.22 5.23
CA LYS A 393 9.33 -18.87 4.10
C LYS A 393 10.05 -17.89 3.16
N GLY A 394 9.96 -16.58 3.40
CA GLY A 394 10.60 -15.56 2.56
C GLY A 394 9.81 -15.15 1.32
N HIS A 395 8.62 -15.73 1.10
CA HIS A 395 7.65 -15.30 0.11
C HIS A 395 6.27 -15.17 0.77
N LEU A 396 5.39 -14.35 0.22
CA LEU A 396 4.03 -14.18 0.75
C LEU A 396 3.21 -15.45 0.58
N MET A 397 2.71 -15.98 1.70
CA MET A 397 1.87 -17.16 1.73
C MET A 397 0.44 -16.77 2.06
N ALA A 398 -0.46 -16.98 1.08
CA ALA A 398 -1.89 -16.88 1.31
C ALA A 398 -2.37 -18.04 2.20
N ILE A 399 -3.29 -17.77 3.12
CA ILE A 399 -3.89 -18.82 3.96
C ILE A 399 -5.10 -19.40 3.23
N THR A 400 -4.79 -20.08 2.14
CA THR A 400 -5.75 -20.77 1.27
C THR A 400 -5.16 -22.13 0.91
N ARG A 401 -5.97 -23.00 0.28
CA ARG A 401 -5.49 -24.29 -0.25
C ARG A 401 -4.22 -24.15 -1.09
N HIS A 402 -4.14 -23.08 -1.89
CA HIS A 402 -3.01 -22.83 -2.78
C HIS A 402 -1.72 -22.46 -2.03
N GLY A 403 -1.83 -21.87 -0.85
CA GLY A 403 -0.69 -21.57 0.00
C GLY A 403 -0.28 -22.74 0.90
N ILE A 404 -1.26 -23.50 1.40
CA ILE A 404 -1.01 -24.69 2.24
C ILE A 404 -0.33 -25.80 1.40
N ASN A 405 -0.75 -26.02 0.16
CA ASN A 405 -0.14 -27.05 -0.69
C ASN A 405 1.33 -26.77 -1.05
N ARG A 406 1.76 -25.51 -0.97
CA ARG A 406 3.17 -25.10 -1.18
C ARG A 406 4.03 -25.24 0.06
N GLN A 407 3.46 -25.62 1.20
CA GLN A 407 4.23 -25.89 2.41
C GLN A 407 4.86 -27.28 2.34
N ASP A 408 6.04 -27.40 2.94
CA ASP A 408 6.72 -28.67 3.18
C ASP A 408 6.04 -29.43 4.35
N VAL A 409 4.74 -29.69 4.22
CA VAL A 409 3.94 -30.47 5.18
C VAL A 409 3.61 -31.85 4.61
N GLY A 410 3.37 -32.81 5.52
CA GLY A 410 3.07 -34.19 5.15
C GLY A 410 1.85 -34.30 4.22
N PRO A 411 1.84 -35.27 3.29
CA PRO A 411 0.74 -35.45 2.34
C PRO A 411 -0.61 -35.72 3.04
N ILE A 412 -0.60 -36.37 4.22
CA ILE A 412 -1.83 -36.64 4.98
C ILE A 412 -2.41 -35.33 5.56
N MET A 413 -1.54 -34.44 6.02
CA MET A 413 -1.97 -33.11 6.46
C MET A 413 -2.55 -32.30 5.29
N ARG A 414 -1.89 -32.30 4.12
CA ARG A 414 -2.37 -31.58 2.93
C ARG A 414 -3.72 -32.11 2.43
N CYS A 415 -3.88 -33.42 2.34
CA CYS A 415 -5.11 -34.03 1.83
C CYS A 415 -6.33 -33.81 2.75
N SER A 416 -6.10 -33.44 4.03
CA SER A 416 -7.16 -33.08 4.98
C SER A 416 -7.80 -31.72 4.68
N PHE A 417 -7.20 -30.88 3.82
CA PHE A 417 -7.69 -29.56 3.49
C PHE A 417 -8.08 -29.42 2.00
N GLU A 418 -9.38 -29.46 1.71
CA GLU A 418 -10.04 -29.27 0.40
C GLU A 418 -9.69 -30.25 -0.75
N GLU A 419 -8.44 -30.67 -0.94
CA GLU A 419 -7.97 -31.42 -2.13
C GLU A 419 -7.45 -32.83 -1.76
N THR A 420 -8.34 -33.77 -1.42
CA THR A 420 -7.91 -35.09 -0.93
C THR A 420 -7.34 -36.00 -2.01
N VAL A 421 -8.05 -36.18 -3.12
CA VAL A 421 -7.70 -37.20 -4.14
C VAL A 421 -6.44 -36.81 -4.90
N ASP A 422 -6.35 -35.55 -5.34
CA ASP A 422 -5.23 -35.06 -6.14
C ASP A 422 -3.91 -35.11 -5.36
N VAL A 423 -3.92 -34.65 -4.10
CA VAL A 423 -2.74 -34.70 -3.22
C VAL A 423 -2.28 -36.14 -2.99
N LEU A 424 -3.21 -37.07 -2.77
CA LEU A 424 -2.84 -38.48 -2.57
C LEU A 424 -2.31 -39.15 -3.84
N MET A 425 -2.87 -38.82 -5.02
CA MET A 425 -2.36 -39.32 -6.30
C MET A 425 -0.94 -38.79 -6.58
N GLU A 426 -0.71 -37.50 -6.35
CA GLU A 426 0.61 -36.88 -6.52
C GLU A 426 1.62 -37.46 -5.53
N ALA A 427 1.26 -37.58 -4.25
CA ALA A 427 2.11 -38.17 -3.23
C ALA A 427 2.44 -39.64 -3.52
N ALA A 428 1.46 -40.42 -4.03
CA ALA A 428 1.67 -41.80 -4.43
C ALA A 428 2.61 -41.92 -5.65
N ALA A 429 2.48 -41.01 -6.62
CA ALA A 429 3.35 -40.97 -7.80
C ALA A 429 4.81 -40.66 -7.44
N HIS A 430 5.03 -39.79 -6.45
CA HIS A 430 6.36 -39.39 -5.98
C HIS A 430 6.89 -40.23 -4.80
N ALA A 431 6.12 -41.21 -4.32
CA ALA A 431 6.42 -42.01 -3.13
C ALA A 431 6.81 -41.14 -1.90
N GLU A 432 6.05 -40.06 -1.66
CA GLU A 432 6.26 -39.19 -0.50
C GLU A 432 6.07 -39.96 0.82
N GLN A 433 6.91 -39.64 1.81
CA GLN A 433 6.84 -40.22 3.15
C GLN A 433 6.32 -39.19 4.15
N ASP A 434 5.28 -39.55 4.90
CA ASP A 434 4.73 -38.69 5.96
C ASP A 434 5.43 -38.99 7.31
N PRO A 435 6.05 -38.00 7.97
CA PRO A 435 6.73 -38.20 9.26
C PRO A 435 5.78 -38.32 10.46
N LEU A 436 4.47 -38.16 10.29
CA LEU A 436 3.45 -38.29 11.34
C LEU A 436 3.65 -37.39 12.57
N LYS A 437 4.11 -36.15 12.35
CA LYS A 437 4.46 -35.21 13.44
C LYS A 437 3.37 -34.19 13.76
N GLY A 438 2.50 -33.88 12.81
CA GLY A 438 1.41 -32.94 12.96
C GLY A 438 0.18 -33.55 13.63
N VAL A 439 -0.87 -32.74 13.71
CA VAL A 439 -2.06 -33.07 14.50
C VAL A 439 -3.07 -33.89 13.70
N SER A 440 -3.36 -33.45 12.46
CA SER A 440 -4.38 -34.05 11.61
C SER A 440 -4.08 -35.51 11.30
N GLU A 441 -2.84 -35.81 10.95
CA GLU A 441 -2.40 -37.15 10.58
C GLU A 441 -2.43 -38.15 11.76
N ASN A 442 -2.06 -37.71 12.97
CA ASN A 442 -2.11 -38.56 14.16
C ASN A 442 -3.56 -38.86 14.57
N ILE A 443 -4.46 -37.88 14.44
CA ILE A 443 -5.89 -38.07 14.68
C ILE A 443 -6.48 -39.06 13.66
N LEU A 444 -6.14 -38.92 12.37
CA LEU A 444 -6.63 -39.81 11.31
C LEU A 444 -6.20 -41.26 11.52
N LEU A 445 -5.00 -41.50 12.05
CA LEU A 445 -4.50 -42.85 12.35
C LEU A 445 -4.97 -43.40 13.71
N GLY A 446 -5.71 -42.61 14.50
CA GLY A 446 -6.16 -43.00 15.84
C GLY A 446 -5.02 -43.12 16.86
N GLN A 447 -3.91 -42.42 16.64
CA GLN A 447 -2.76 -42.37 17.56
C GLN A 447 -2.82 -41.14 18.47
N LEU A 448 -2.12 -41.18 19.59
CA LEU A 448 -2.01 -40.02 20.49
C LEU A 448 -1.18 -38.92 19.79
N ALA A 449 -1.82 -37.79 19.49
CA ALA A 449 -1.14 -36.66 18.88
C ALA A 449 -0.16 -36.00 19.87
N LYS A 450 1.01 -35.59 19.37
CA LYS A 450 2.10 -34.96 20.15
C LYS A 450 1.81 -33.49 20.49
N ILE A 451 0.69 -33.24 21.16
CA ILE A 451 0.21 -31.91 21.53
C ILE A 451 -0.30 -31.88 22.97
N GLY A 452 -0.18 -30.74 23.65
CA GLY A 452 -0.67 -30.57 25.01
C GLY A 452 -0.17 -31.67 25.96
N THR A 453 -1.09 -32.47 26.49
CA THR A 453 -0.80 -33.61 27.37
C THR A 453 -0.07 -34.76 26.69
N GLY A 454 -0.16 -34.89 25.36
CA GLY A 454 0.58 -35.89 24.58
C GLY A 454 1.97 -35.43 24.13
N ALA A 455 2.41 -34.21 24.50
CA ALA A 455 3.72 -33.69 24.13
C ALA A 455 4.88 -34.30 24.95
N PHE A 456 4.58 -34.98 26.05
CA PHE A 456 5.55 -35.64 26.90
C PHE A 456 5.07 -37.05 27.28
N ASP A 457 6.01 -37.93 27.57
CA ASP A 457 5.74 -39.28 28.05
C ASP A 457 6.00 -39.37 29.55
N LEU A 458 5.28 -40.29 30.20
CA LEU A 458 5.48 -40.59 31.62
C LEU A 458 6.40 -41.79 31.76
N LEU A 459 7.40 -41.65 32.63
CA LEU A 459 8.30 -42.73 33.03
C LEU A 459 8.10 -43.02 34.51
N LEU A 460 8.19 -44.30 34.88
CA LEU A 460 8.13 -44.72 36.27
C LEU A 460 9.54 -44.64 36.89
N ASP A 461 9.67 -43.82 37.93
CA ASP A 461 10.89 -43.72 38.72
C ASP A 461 10.93 -44.86 39.76
N VAL A 462 11.66 -45.92 39.41
CA VAL A 462 11.76 -47.15 40.23
C VAL A 462 12.44 -46.87 41.57
N GLU A 463 13.42 -45.95 41.61
CA GLU A 463 14.15 -45.62 42.84
C GLU A 463 13.23 -44.95 43.86
N LYS A 464 12.44 -43.97 43.42
CA LYS A 464 11.42 -43.35 44.29
C LYS A 464 10.39 -44.36 44.78
N CYS A 465 9.91 -45.25 43.90
CA CYS A 465 8.98 -46.30 44.28
C CYS A 465 9.55 -47.29 45.30
N SER A 466 10.86 -47.53 45.27
CA SER A 466 11.53 -48.40 46.25
C SER A 466 11.84 -47.73 47.58
N SER A 467 11.94 -46.39 47.58
CA SER A 467 12.22 -45.57 48.77
C SER A 467 10.98 -45.16 49.58
N ALA A 468 9.79 -45.37 49.01
CA ALA A 468 8.49 -45.16 49.64
C ALA A 468 7.97 -46.48 50.22
#